data_AF-A0A6P0VS24-F1
#
_entry.id   AF-A0A6P0VS24-F1
#
_cell.length_a   1.000
_cell.length_b   1.000
_cell.length_c   1.000
_cell.angle_alpha   90.00
_cell.angle_beta   90.00
_cell.angle_gamma   90.00
#
_symmetry.space_group_name_H-M   'P 1'
#
loop_
_entity.id
_entity.type
_entity.pdbx_description
1 polymer ?
#
loop_
_entity_poly.entity_id
_entity_poly.type
_entity_poly.pdbx_seq_one_letter_code
_entity_poly.pdbx_strand_id
1 'polypeptide(L)'
;MSFLQTVDAKLFHQEIPYKPMGKYVHFLTIRVTESYPLFQTDGELNKARVRAGVQDKTAISRLSMFKRKQSTPERLVGRELLRN
;
A
#
# COMPACT_ATOMS: atom_id res chain seq x y z
N MET A 1 -10.48 -9.01 -11.31
CA MET A 1 -9.24 -8.53 -11.97
C MET A 1 -8.04 -9.01 -11.14
N SER A 2 -7.31 -10.04 -11.59
CA SER A 2 -6.11 -10.52 -10.88
C SER A 2 -4.90 -9.72 -11.35
N PHE A 3 -4.36 -8.86 -10.47
CA PHE A 3 -3.21 -8.00 -10.75
C PHE A 3 -1.84 -8.69 -10.57
N LEU A 4 -1.82 -10.01 -10.32
CA LEU A 4 -0.60 -10.82 -10.32
C LEU A 4 -0.68 -11.78 -11.51
N GLN A 5 -0.08 -11.39 -12.64
CA GLN A 5 -0.12 -12.20 -13.85
C GLN A 5 0.94 -13.32 -13.85
N THR A 6 2.08 -13.12 -13.19
CA THR A 6 3.15 -14.12 -13.10
C THR A 6 4.06 -13.83 -11.92
N VAL A 7 4.46 -14.87 -11.20
CA VAL A 7 5.42 -14.78 -10.11
C VAL A 7 6.57 -15.75 -10.42
N ASP A 8 7.80 -15.24 -10.62
CA ASP A 8 8.95 -16.11 -10.87
C ASP A 8 9.44 -16.71 -9.54
N ALA A 9 9.16 -18.00 -9.36
CA ALA A 9 9.54 -18.76 -8.18
C ALA A 9 11.04 -18.73 -7.88
N LYS A 10 11.90 -18.50 -8.89
CA LYS A 10 13.37 -18.43 -8.72
C LYS A 10 13.82 -17.20 -7.93
N LEU A 11 13.01 -16.15 -7.88
CA LEU A 11 13.33 -14.92 -7.16
C LEU A 11 13.00 -15.02 -5.66
N PHE A 12 12.26 -16.05 -5.23
CA PHE A 12 11.94 -16.25 -3.82
C PHE A 12 13.08 -16.97 -3.11
N HIS A 13 13.39 -16.47 -1.93
CA HIS A 13 14.30 -17.15 -1.02
C HIS A 13 13.56 -18.28 -0.32
N GLN A 14 14.20 -19.45 -0.24
CA GLN A 14 13.65 -20.60 0.50
C GLN A 14 13.53 -20.31 2.00
N GLU A 15 14.41 -19.46 2.52
CA GLU A 15 14.42 -19.02 3.92
C GLU A 15 14.74 -17.53 4.00
N ILE A 16 14.34 -16.88 5.11
CA ILE A 16 14.65 -15.47 5.34
C ILE A 16 16.15 -15.37 5.68
N PRO A 17 16.97 -14.71 4.85
CA PRO A 17 18.40 -14.63 5.11
C PRO A 17 18.67 -13.80 6.36
N TYR A 18 19.62 -14.26 7.19
CA TYR A 18 20.01 -13.55 8.42
C TYR A 18 20.61 -12.16 8.13
N LYS A 19 21.28 -11.99 6.98
CA LYS A 19 21.84 -10.71 6.55
C LYS A 19 21.03 -10.10 5.41
N PRO A 20 20.79 -8.78 5.41
CA PRO A 20 20.08 -8.11 4.33
C PRO A 20 20.85 -8.24 3.01
N MET A 21 20.20 -8.77 1.98
CA MET A 21 20.81 -9.04 0.66
C MET A 21 20.63 -7.89 -0.35
N GLY A 22 20.07 -6.75 0.07
CA GLY A 22 19.81 -5.60 -0.82
C GLY A 22 18.75 -5.85 -1.91
N LYS A 23 17.98 -6.92 -1.79
CA LYS A 23 16.85 -7.24 -2.69
C LYS A 23 15.58 -6.58 -2.18
N TYR A 24 14.84 -5.93 -3.07
CA TYR A 24 13.59 -5.24 -2.75
C TYR A 24 12.44 -5.81 -3.55
N VAL A 25 11.28 -5.91 -2.91
CA VAL A 25 10.01 -6.22 -3.57
C VAL A 25 9.11 -5.01 -3.45
N HIS A 26 8.64 -4.50 -4.59
CA HIS A 26 7.72 -3.37 -4.65
C HIS A 26 6.31 -3.86 -4.92
N PHE A 27 5.44 -3.72 -3.92
CA PHE A 27 4.03 -4.00 -4.08
C PHE A 27 3.29 -2.72 -4.41
N LEU A 28 2.60 -2.70 -5.54
CA LEU A 28 1.63 -1.67 -5.88
C LEU A 28 0.24 -2.26 -5.70
N THR A 29 -0.55 -1.65 -4.83
CA THR A 29 -1.91 -2.09 -4.55
C THR A 29 -2.87 -0.97 -4.87
N ILE A 30 -3.93 -1.31 -5.60
CA ILE A 30 -5.06 -0.42 -5.88
C ILE A 30 -6.21 -0.95 -5.04
N ARG A 31 -6.86 -0.05 -4.29
CA ARG A 31 -8.01 -0.38 -3.46
C ARG A 31 -9.18 0.50 -3.89
N VAL A 32 -10.34 -0.13 -3.97
CA VAL A 32 -11.61 0.55 -4.17
C VAL A 32 -12.38 0.40 -2.87
N THR A 33 -12.81 1.51 -2.29
CA THR A 33 -13.70 1.49 -1.14
C THR A 33 -15.12 1.57 -1.66
N GLU A 34 -15.95 0.59 -1.33
CA GLU A 34 -17.36 0.56 -1.75
C GLU A 34 -18.23 1.53 -0.93
N SER A 35 -17.80 1.86 0.28
CA SER A 35 -18.47 2.78 1.20
C SER A 35 -17.68 4.07 1.41
N TYR A 36 -18.24 5.01 2.18
CA TYR A 36 -17.57 6.27 2.50
C TYR A 36 -16.47 6.06 3.55
N PRO A 37 -15.18 6.24 3.21
CA PRO A 37 -14.09 6.04 4.16
C PRO A 37 -14.01 7.19 5.16
N LEU A 38 -14.03 6.87 6.45
CA LEU A 38 -13.76 7.84 7.52
C LEU A 38 -12.28 7.87 7.86
N PHE A 39 -11.66 9.03 7.70
CA PHE A 39 -10.29 9.30 8.11
C PHE A 39 -10.30 10.18 9.35
N GLN A 40 -10.05 9.57 10.51
CA GLN A 40 -9.92 10.31 11.76
C GLN A 40 -8.48 10.80 11.91
N THR A 41 -8.33 12.11 12.10
CA THR A 41 -7.07 12.79 12.37
C THR A 41 -7.26 13.72 13.54
N ASP A 42 -6.24 13.84 14.41
CA ASP A 42 -6.25 14.79 15.52
C ASP A 42 -6.20 16.27 15.05
N GLY A 43 -6.13 16.49 13.72
CA GLY A 43 -6.11 17.80 13.07
C GLY A 43 -6.66 17.73 11.63
N GLU A 44 -6.13 18.54 10.71
CA GLU A 44 -6.60 18.57 9.33
C GLU A 44 -6.31 17.27 8.54
N LEU A 45 -7.18 16.99 7.56
CA LEU A 45 -6.97 15.93 6.59
C LEU A 45 -5.71 16.20 5.78
N ASN A 46 -4.82 15.21 5.71
CA ASN A 46 -3.62 15.27 4.88
C ASN A 46 -4.01 15.36 3.39
N LYS A 47 -3.78 16.52 2.78
CA LYS A 47 -4.01 16.75 1.34
C LYS A 47 -2.67 16.98 0.64
N ALA A 48 -2.55 16.51 -0.59
CA ALA A 48 -1.42 16.78 -1.45
C ALA A 48 -1.91 17.24 -2.83
N ARG A 49 -1.27 18.27 -3.38
CA ARG A 49 -1.53 18.72 -4.74
C ARG A 49 -0.69 17.89 -5.71
N VAL A 50 -1.33 17.13 -6.58
CA VAL A 50 -0.68 16.23 -7.55
C VAL A 50 -1.22 16.49 -8.96
N ARG A 51 -0.49 16.06 -9.98
CA ARG A 51 -0.99 16.09 -11.36
C ARG A 51 -2.01 14.98 -11.57
N ALA A 52 -3.09 15.28 -12.29
CA ALA A 52 -4.20 14.34 -12.52
C ALA A 52 -3.78 13.08 -13.28
N GLY A 53 -2.87 13.20 -14.25
CA GLY A 53 -2.35 12.07 -15.00
C GLY A 53 -1.22 12.44 -15.96
N VAL A 54 -0.97 11.53 -16.90
CA VAL A 54 0.09 11.67 -17.91
C VAL A 54 -0.38 12.59 -19.06
N GLN A 55 -1.63 12.42 -19.50
CA GLN A 55 -2.23 13.22 -20.58
C GLN A 55 -2.71 14.58 -20.07
N ASP A 56 -3.52 14.59 -19.01
CA ASP A 56 -3.95 15.81 -18.34
C ASP A 56 -3.09 16.09 -17.10
N LYS A 57 -2.38 17.22 -17.09
CA LYS A 57 -1.48 17.65 -16.03
C LYS A 57 -2.10 18.66 -15.07
N THR A 58 -3.42 18.87 -15.13
CA THR A 58 -4.13 19.72 -14.18
C THR A 58 -3.80 19.35 -12.74
N ALA A 59 -3.56 20.38 -11.92
CA ALA A 59 -3.22 20.19 -10.52
C ALA A 59 -4.48 19.94 -9.70
N ILE A 60 -4.60 18.75 -9.13
CA ILE A 60 -5.74 18.34 -8.33
C ILE A 60 -5.32 18.08 -6.89
N SER A 61 -6.22 18.33 -5.95
CA SER A 61 -6.00 17.98 -4.54
C SER A 61 -6.42 16.52 -4.32
N ARG A 62 -5.50 15.69 -3.83
CA ARG A 62 -5.75 14.30 -3.45
C ARG A 62 -5.50 14.12 -1.96
N LEU A 63 -6.23 13.19 -1.35
CA LEU A 63 -5.96 12.77 0.01
C LEU A 63 -4.65 11.99 0.04
N SER A 64 -3.75 12.35 0.96
CA SER A 64 -2.48 11.66 1.17
C SER A 64 -2.55 10.80 2.43
N MET A 65 -2.33 9.50 2.28
CA MET A 65 -2.25 8.58 3.42
C MET A 65 -0.78 8.28 3.73
N PHE A 66 -0.37 8.55 4.97
CA PHE A 66 0.96 8.14 5.43
C PHE A 66 1.06 6.62 5.59
N LYS A 67 2.25 6.07 5.37
CA LYS A 67 2.51 4.62 5.41
C LYS A 67 2.01 3.95 6.69
N ARG A 68 2.15 4.61 7.85
CA ARG A 68 1.64 4.08 9.14
C ARG A 68 0.13 3.79 9.12
N LYS A 69 -0.66 4.64 8.45
CA LYS A 69 -2.12 4.45 8.31
C LYS A 69 -2.46 3.35 7.30
N GLN A 70 -1.56 3.05 6.37
CA GLN A 70 -1.70 2.00 5.37
C GLN A 70 -1.19 0.63 5.82
N SER A 71 -0.35 0.55 6.85
CA SER A 71 0.26 -0.71 7.31
C SER A 71 -0.30 -1.20 8.64
N THR A 72 -0.91 -0.31 9.43
CA THR A 72 -1.47 -0.68 10.74
C THR A 72 -2.64 -1.66 10.62
N PRO A 73 -3.67 -1.42 9.79
CA PRO A 73 -4.77 -2.39 9.63
C PRO A 73 -4.27 -3.78 9.19
N GLU A 74 -3.33 -3.83 8.27
CA GLU A 74 -2.77 -5.02 7.62
C GLU A 74 -1.94 -5.81 8.62
N ARG A 75 -1.18 -5.10 9.46
CA ARG A 75 -0.44 -5.70 10.57
C ARG A 75 -1.39 -6.27 11.62
N LEU A 76 -2.51 -5.60 11.91
CA LEU A 76 -3.49 -6.08 12.88
C LEU A 76 -4.21 -7.33 12.36
N VAL A 77 -4.68 -7.31 11.12
CA VAL A 77 -5.30 -8.47 10.45
C VAL A 77 -4.31 -9.62 10.34
N GLY A 78 -3.05 -9.36 9.95
CA GLY A 78 -2.01 -10.38 9.89
C GLY A 78 -1.75 -11.04 11.26
N ARG A 79 -1.75 -10.25 12.34
CA ARG A 79 -1.64 -10.80 13.70
C ARG A 79 -2.84 -11.65 14.09
N GLU A 80 -4.04 -11.26 13.67
CA GLU A 80 -5.27 -12.01 13.92
C GLU A 80 -5.27 -13.35 13.16
N LEU A 81 -4.86 -13.35 11.89
CA LEU A 81 -4.73 -14.57 11.09
C LEU A 81 -3.72 -15.57 11.66
N LEU A 82 -2.64 -15.10 12.28
CA LEU A 82 -1.62 -15.95 12.90
C LEU A 82 -2.03 -16.51 14.28
N ARG A 83 -3.16 -16.07 14.84
CA ARG A 83 -3.68 -16.58 16.13
C ARG A 83 -4.59 -17.80 15.96
N ASN A 84 -5.13 -18.01 14.77
CA ASN A 84 -5.95 -19.16 14.40
C ASN A 84 -5.11 -20.19 13.63
#